data_AF-A0A2E4CU84-F1
#
_entry.id   AF-A0A2E4CU84-F1
#
_cell.length_a   1.000
_cell.length_b   1.000
_cell.length_c   1.000
_cell.angle_alpha   90.00
_cell.angle_beta   90.00
_cell.angle_gamma   90.00
#
_symmetry.space_group_name_H-M   'P 1'
#
loop_
_entity.id
_entity.type
_entity.pdbx_description
1 polymer ?
#
loop_
_entity_poly.entity_id
_entity_poly.type
_entity_poly.pdbx_seq_one_letter_code
_entity_poly.pdbx_strand_id
1 'polypeptide(L)'
;MGVTGQPRGGELLAASQRFERRPGFLSRLLAPGFHKLLDRIDAGMEQGALLGRLPDGSTRLLGGREPGYEAEVTIHDWRALLRLATGGSVGWYQAWEAGEWSSPDPVALFAVITQNGESLGDTTRAKGKWKRALSAAHRRQRNTKAGAAKNIAAHYDLGNDFYAAWLGETMTYSSALFDESRAPQTLNAGQRDKMDAILDRLDLKQGDRLLEIGCGWGTLARAAADRGAEVDAISLSDEQLAWARRQGGGNARFLKQDYRDTDGQYDAIASVEMVEALG
;
A
#
# COMPACT_ATOMS: atom_id res chain seq x y z
N MET A 1 -37.32 -12.79 -3.19
CA MET A 1 -36.54 -13.49 -2.15
C MET A 1 -35.34 -12.62 -1.83
N GLY A 2 -35.37 -11.92 -0.70
CA GLY A 2 -34.33 -10.95 -0.32
C GLY A 2 -33.12 -11.66 0.27
N VAL A 3 -31.94 -11.37 -0.26
CA VAL A 3 -30.66 -11.77 0.33
C VAL A 3 -30.28 -10.70 1.35
N THR A 4 -30.42 -11.03 2.63
CA THR A 4 -29.91 -10.24 3.75
C THR A 4 -28.40 -10.36 3.79
N GLY A 5 -27.69 -9.41 3.18
CA GLY A 5 -26.24 -9.26 3.34
C GLY A 5 -25.94 -8.64 4.70
N GLN A 6 -25.14 -9.32 5.53
CA GLN A 6 -24.55 -8.70 6.72
C GLN A 6 -23.64 -7.52 6.30
N PRO A 7 -23.62 -6.41 7.04
CA PRO A 7 -22.76 -5.27 6.73
C PRO A 7 -21.30 -5.63 7.02
N ARG A 8 -20.53 -5.93 5.96
CA ARG A 8 -19.08 -6.12 6.04
C ARG A 8 -18.42 -4.78 6.41
N GLY A 9 -17.50 -4.79 7.37
CA GLY A 9 -16.77 -3.59 7.82
C GLY A 9 -17.45 -2.74 8.90
N GLY A 10 -18.64 -3.13 9.38
CA GLY A 10 -19.34 -2.40 10.44
C GLY A 10 -18.59 -2.33 11.78
N GLU A 11 -17.78 -3.34 12.10
CA GLU A 11 -16.96 -3.36 13.33
C GLU A 11 -15.78 -2.38 13.28
N LEU A 12 -15.24 -2.05 12.10
CA LEU A 12 -14.18 -1.04 11.94
C LEU A 12 -14.72 0.38 12.11
N LEU A 13 -15.95 0.63 11.64
CA LEU A 13 -16.61 1.94 11.70
C LEU A 13 -17.31 2.21 13.05
N ALA A 14 -17.75 1.18 13.78
CA ALA A 14 -18.45 1.35 15.06
C ALA A 14 -17.52 1.65 16.25
N ALA A 15 -16.21 1.39 16.12
CA ALA A 15 -15.22 1.67 17.16
C ALA A 15 -14.82 3.15 17.24
N SER A 16 -15.03 3.94 16.18
CA SER A 16 -14.53 5.32 16.05
C SER A 16 -15.48 6.40 16.61
N GLN A 17 -16.76 6.09 16.86
CA GLN A 17 -17.77 7.10 17.22
C GLN A 17 -17.81 7.54 18.70
N ARG A 18 -16.86 7.13 19.56
CA ARG A 18 -17.03 7.27 21.03
C ARG A 18 -16.40 8.48 21.72
N PHE A 19 -15.73 9.42 21.04
CA PHE A 19 -15.11 10.54 21.76
C PHE A 19 -15.04 11.85 20.97
N GLU A 20 -16.11 12.65 20.99
CA GLU A 20 -15.94 14.11 20.97
C GLU A 20 -15.34 14.54 22.31
N ARG A 21 -14.11 15.05 22.31
CA ARG A 21 -13.49 15.66 23.49
C ARG A 21 -12.80 16.95 23.10
N ARG A 22 -13.31 18.05 23.66
CA ARG A 22 -12.57 19.32 23.77
C ARG A 22 -11.21 19.07 24.46
N PRO A 23 -10.15 19.81 24.11
CA PRO A 23 -8.83 19.59 24.69
C PRO A 23 -8.87 19.73 26.21
N GLY A 24 -8.59 18.65 26.92
CA GLY A 24 -8.55 18.62 28.39
C GLY A 24 -7.34 19.37 28.95
N PHE A 25 -7.43 19.83 30.20
CA PHE A 25 -6.37 20.57 30.92
C PHE A 25 -4.98 19.90 30.88
N LEU A 26 -4.93 18.56 30.87
CA LEU A 26 -3.70 17.77 30.75
C LEU A 26 -2.97 17.96 29.41
N SER A 27 -3.67 18.22 28.31
CA SER A 27 -3.05 18.40 27.00
C SER A 27 -2.29 19.73 26.91
N ARG A 28 -2.76 20.77 27.62
CA ARG A 28 -2.10 22.08 27.72
C ARG A 28 -0.79 22.02 28.51
N LEU A 29 -0.70 21.18 29.54
CA LEU A 29 0.53 20.99 30.32
C LEU A 29 1.63 20.25 29.52
N LEU A 30 1.24 19.42 28.55
CA LEU A 30 2.17 18.66 27.70
C LEU A 30 2.60 19.43 26.43
N ALA A 31 1.98 20.58 26.13
CA ALA A 31 2.26 21.41 24.95
C ALA A 31 3.76 21.70 24.70
N PRO A 32 4.58 22.06 25.71
CA PRO A 32 6.01 22.29 25.49
C PRO A 32 6.78 21.05 25.01
N GLY A 33 6.32 19.85 25.37
CA GLY A 33 6.90 18.59 24.90
C GLY A 33 6.59 18.31 23.43
N PHE A 34 5.41 18.72 22.96
CA PHE A 34 5.02 18.57 21.56
C PHE A 34 5.76 19.54 20.65
N HIS A 35 5.98 20.77 21.08
CA HIS A 35 6.80 21.71 20.31
C HIS A 35 8.23 21.17 20.07
N LYS A 36 8.85 20.54 21.08
CA LYS A 36 10.15 19.86 20.89
C LYS A 36 10.10 18.68 19.91
N LEU A 37 8.98 17.98 19.82
CA LEU A 37 8.80 16.92 18.83
C LEU A 37 8.73 17.53 17.43
N LEU A 38 7.98 18.62 17.26
CA LEU A 38 7.89 19.36 15.99
C LEU A 38 9.25 19.93 15.57
N ASP A 39 10.06 20.44 16.51
CA ASP A 39 11.43 20.92 16.22
C ASP A 39 12.32 19.80 15.67
N ARG A 40 12.16 18.55 16.13
CA ARG A 40 12.89 17.40 15.59
C ARG A 40 12.43 17.03 14.19
N ILE A 41 11.12 17.12 13.93
CA ILE A 41 10.56 16.86 12.60
C ILE A 41 11.06 17.93 11.63
N ASP A 42 11.02 19.20 12.03
CA ASP A 42 11.53 20.32 11.24
C ASP A 42 13.01 20.15 10.90
N ALA A 43 13.83 19.76 11.88
CA ALA A 43 15.25 19.50 11.66
C ALA A 43 15.52 18.36 10.67
N GLY A 44 14.59 17.41 10.52
CA GLY A 44 14.67 16.31 9.55
C GLY A 44 14.02 16.62 8.21
N MET A 45 13.36 17.77 8.03
CA MET A 45 12.75 18.18 6.77
C MET A 45 13.71 19.04 5.95
N GLU A 46 14.44 18.38 5.04
CA GLU A 46 15.42 19.00 4.16
C GLU A 46 14.75 19.62 2.92
N GLN A 47 13.77 18.94 2.32
CA GLN A 47 13.06 19.37 1.11
C GLN A 47 11.56 19.52 1.36
N GLY A 48 10.94 20.48 0.68
CA GLY A 48 9.52 20.75 0.79
C GLY A 48 9.12 21.36 2.13
N ALA A 49 7.81 21.51 2.36
CA ALA A 49 7.30 22.20 3.54
C ALA A 49 5.99 21.59 4.08
N LEU A 50 5.79 21.72 5.39
CA LEU A 50 4.59 21.29 6.09
C LEU A 50 4.06 22.43 6.96
N LEU A 51 2.88 22.93 6.62
CA LEU A 51 2.16 23.90 7.44
C LEU A 51 1.29 23.16 8.47
N GLY A 52 1.69 23.19 9.73
CA GLY A 52 0.98 22.61 10.86
C GLY A 52 0.14 23.64 11.62
N ARG A 53 -1.18 23.46 11.69
CA ARG A 53 -2.09 24.20 12.60
C ARG A 53 -2.30 23.38 13.86
N LEU A 54 -2.10 23.98 15.04
CA LEU A 54 -2.02 23.26 16.31
C LEU A 54 -3.24 23.50 17.23
N PRO A 55 -3.52 22.61 18.20
CA PRO A 55 -4.70 22.75 19.07
C PRO A 55 -4.67 23.96 20.00
N ASP A 56 -3.48 24.55 20.22
CA ASP A 56 -3.31 25.79 20.98
C ASP A 56 -3.58 27.06 20.15
N GLY A 57 -3.96 26.90 18.87
CA GLY A 57 -4.21 27.98 17.92
C GLY A 57 -2.95 28.52 17.24
N SER A 58 -1.77 27.99 17.58
CA SER A 58 -0.53 28.37 16.90
C SER A 58 -0.37 27.65 15.56
N THR A 59 0.46 28.24 14.70
CA THR A 59 0.84 27.67 13.41
C THR A 59 2.35 27.46 13.38
N ARG A 60 2.79 26.37 12.78
CA ARG A 60 4.19 26.02 12.57
C ARG A 60 4.41 25.72 11.09
N LEU A 61 5.40 26.37 10.48
CA LEU A 61 5.97 25.93 9.22
C LEU A 61 7.17 25.05 9.55
N LEU A 62 7.14 23.80 9.13
CA LEU A 62 8.28 22.88 9.19
C LEU A 62 8.84 22.75 7.77
N GLY A 63 10.16 22.64 7.61
CA GLY A 63 10.78 22.57 6.28
C GLY A 63 11.01 23.94 5.64
N GLY A 64 10.86 23.98 4.32
CA GLY A 64 11.00 25.18 3.49
C GLY A 64 12.45 25.58 3.20
N ARG A 65 13.41 24.67 3.39
CA ARG A 65 14.84 24.91 3.15
C ARG A 65 15.18 24.74 1.67
N GLU A 66 14.62 23.71 1.05
CA GLU A 66 14.78 23.40 -0.38
C GLU A 66 13.40 23.14 -1.02
N PRO A 67 13.26 23.34 -2.35
CA PRO A 67 12.03 23.04 -3.06
C PRO A 67 11.61 21.57 -2.89
N GLY A 68 10.30 21.31 -2.89
CA GLY A 68 9.77 19.95 -2.75
C GLY A 68 8.24 19.96 -2.67
N TYR A 69 7.67 18.86 -2.19
CA TYR A 69 6.25 18.79 -1.94
C TYR A 69 5.84 19.76 -0.82
N GLU A 70 4.60 20.22 -0.85
CA GLU A 70 4.04 21.08 0.18
C GLU A 70 2.72 20.49 0.69
N ALA A 71 2.53 20.50 2.00
CA ALA A 71 1.33 19.97 2.62
C ALA A 71 0.85 20.83 3.78
N GLU A 72 -0.45 20.74 4.07
CA GLU A 72 -1.05 21.32 5.27
C GLU A 72 -1.60 20.20 6.17
N VAL A 73 -1.39 20.33 7.48
CA VAL A 73 -1.99 19.45 8.48
C VAL A 73 -2.59 20.30 9.60
N THR A 74 -3.82 20.00 9.97
CA THR A 74 -4.47 20.55 11.16
C THR A 74 -4.53 19.48 12.24
N ILE A 75 -3.90 19.74 13.38
CA ILE A 75 -3.97 18.92 14.58
C ILE A 75 -5.13 19.44 15.43
N HIS A 76 -6.17 18.63 15.61
CA HIS A 76 -7.32 18.96 16.44
C HIS A 76 -7.09 18.60 17.91
N ASP A 77 -6.29 17.56 18.16
CA ASP A 77 -5.94 17.09 19.50
C ASP A 77 -4.47 16.66 19.59
N TRP A 78 -3.79 17.10 20.65
CA TRP A 78 -2.41 16.74 20.97
C TRP A 78 -2.16 15.22 21.08
N ARG A 79 -3.21 14.42 21.32
CA ARG A 79 -3.16 12.95 21.25
C ARG A 79 -2.62 12.45 19.90
N ALA A 80 -2.84 13.17 18.80
CA ALA A 80 -2.29 12.80 17.51
C ALA A 80 -0.75 12.71 17.54
N LEU A 81 -0.09 13.69 18.17
CA LEU A 81 1.36 13.71 18.31
C LEU A 81 1.87 12.68 19.32
N LEU A 82 1.09 12.37 20.37
CA LEU A 82 1.42 11.26 21.28
C LEU A 82 1.40 9.91 20.57
N ARG A 83 0.38 9.67 19.73
CA ARG A 83 0.26 8.44 18.95
C ARG A 83 1.35 8.34 17.89
N LEU A 84 1.67 9.44 17.21
CA LEU A 84 2.82 9.49 16.30
C LEU A 84 4.13 9.12 17.02
N ALA A 85 4.38 9.73 18.19
CA ALA A 85 5.62 9.50 18.93
C ALA A 85 5.75 8.07 19.48
N THR A 86 4.63 7.42 19.82
CA THR A 86 4.63 6.07 20.46
C THR A 86 4.38 4.93 19.47
N GLY A 87 3.63 5.18 18.40
CA GLY A 87 3.18 4.18 17.42
C GLY A 87 3.65 4.46 15.99
N GLY A 88 4.46 5.49 15.76
CA GLY A 88 4.97 5.85 14.43
C GLY A 88 3.84 6.13 13.43
N SER A 89 4.00 5.65 12.19
CA SER A 89 3.00 5.80 11.12
C SER A 89 1.66 5.14 11.44
N VAL A 90 1.65 4.01 12.16
CA VAL A 90 0.41 3.34 12.58
C VAL A 90 -0.34 4.20 13.60
N GLY A 91 0.38 4.75 14.59
CA GLY A 91 -0.22 5.67 15.56
C GLY A 91 -0.75 6.95 14.88
N TRP A 92 -0.05 7.44 13.87
CA TRP A 92 -0.50 8.57 13.06
C TRP A 92 -1.79 8.29 12.30
N TYR A 93 -1.91 7.11 11.69
CA TYR A 93 -3.15 6.67 11.05
C TYR A 93 -4.31 6.54 12.05
N GLN A 94 -4.07 5.92 13.22
CA GLN A 94 -5.08 5.82 14.28
C GLN A 94 -5.56 7.20 14.76
N ALA A 95 -4.66 8.18 14.77
CA ALA A 95 -5.02 9.56 15.09
C ALA A 95 -5.94 10.18 14.02
N TRP A 96 -5.70 9.89 12.74
CA TRP A 96 -6.55 10.33 11.63
C TRP A 96 -7.94 9.71 11.71
N GLU A 97 -8.00 8.39 11.90
CA GLU A 97 -9.25 7.64 12.06
C GLU A 97 -10.08 8.14 13.25
N ALA A 98 -9.41 8.54 14.33
CA ALA A 98 -10.04 9.13 15.51
C ALA A 98 -10.40 10.62 15.36
N GLY A 99 -10.13 11.24 14.20
CA GLY A 99 -10.37 12.67 13.96
C GLY A 99 -9.46 13.61 14.77
N GLU A 100 -8.33 13.12 15.28
CA GLU A 100 -7.38 13.90 16.10
C GLU A 100 -6.49 14.80 15.22
N TRP A 101 -6.41 14.54 13.92
CA TRP A 101 -5.85 15.45 12.91
C TRP A 101 -6.55 15.28 11.55
N SER A 102 -6.44 16.28 10.69
CA SER A 102 -6.90 16.24 9.30
C SER A 102 -5.94 16.97 8.36
N SER A 103 -6.06 16.69 7.07
CA SER A 103 -5.35 17.42 6.00
C SER A 103 -6.30 17.62 4.82
N PRO A 104 -6.23 18.75 4.09
CA PRO A 104 -6.96 18.91 2.84
C PRO A 104 -6.50 17.92 1.76
N ASP A 105 -5.24 17.48 1.83
CA ASP A 105 -4.68 16.45 0.96
C ASP A 105 -3.66 15.57 1.74
N PRO A 106 -4.11 14.43 2.28
CA PRO A 106 -3.22 13.47 2.91
C PRO A 106 -2.13 12.93 1.97
N VAL A 107 -2.35 12.91 0.65
CA VAL A 107 -1.37 12.41 -0.32
C VAL A 107 -0.15 13.32 -0.35
N ALA A 108 -0.36 14.64 -0.42
CA ALA A 108 0.73 15.62 -0.33
C ALA A 108 1.52 15.48 0.99
N LEU A 109 0.84 15.22 2.11
CA LEU A 109 1.51 14.95 3.38
C LEU A 109 2.43 13.74 3.30
N PHE A 110 1.96 12.61 2.74
CA PHE A 110 2.81 11.44 2.55
C PHE A 110 3.97 11.69 1.59
N ALA A 111 3.76 12.49 0.54
CA ALA A 111 4.81 12.87 -0.40
C ALA A 111 5.94 13.65 0.29
N VAL A 112 5.61 14.64 1.13
CA VAL A 112 6.59 15.39 1.94
C VAL A 112 7.37 14.46 2.87
N ILE A 113 6.67 13.59 3.59
CA ILE A 113 7.32 12.70 4.58
C ILE A 113 8.21 11.66 3.89
N THR A 114 7.77 11.07 2.78
CA THR A 114 8.57 10.09 2.01
C THR A 114 9.78 10.75 1.35
N GLN A 115 9.65 11.96 0.82
CA GLN A 115 10.77 12.72 0.26
C GLN A 115 11.89 12.96 1.29
N ASN A 116 11.52 13.07 2.57
CA ASN A 116 12.44 13.27 3.69
C ASN A 116 12.64 11.99 4.54
N GLY A 117 12.34 10.80 3.99
CA GLY A 117 12.28 9.56 4.76
C GLY A 117 13.61 9.18 5.44
N GLU A 118 14.75 9.42 4.78
CA GLU A 118 16.08 9.12 5.34
C GLU A 118 16.45 10.08 6.48
N SER A 119 16.31 11.39 6.27
CA SER A 119 16.62 12.44 7.25
C SER A 119 15.67 12.39 8.47
N LEU A 120 14.38 12.18 8.25
CA LEU A 120 13.40 11.91 9.31
C LEU A 120 13.68 10.58 10.03
N GLY A 121 14.17 9.57 9.29
CA GLY A 121 14.57 8.27 9.84
C GLY A 121 15.81 8.35 10.72
N ASP A 122 16.81 9.14 10.35
CA ASP A 122 18.05 9.31 11.13
C ASP A 122 17.87 10.21 12.36
N THR A 123 16.93 11.16 12.31
CA THR A 123 16.50 11.94 13.49
C THR A 123 15.69 11.12 14.49
N THR A 124 15.06 10.02 14.06
CA THR A 124 14.22 9.13 14.89
C THR A 124 14.83 7.74 15.16
N ARG A 125 15.96 7.39 14.54
CA ARG A 125 16.54 6.04 14.61
C ARG A 125 16.83 5.63 16.05
N ALA A 126 16.12 4.60 16.51
CA ALA A 126 16.37 4.01 17.81
C ALA A 126 17.80 3.43 17.87
N LYS A 127 18.71 4.09 18.58
CA LYS A 127 20.08 3.61 18.80
C LYS A 127 20.08 2.45 19.82
N GLY A 128 20.91 1.45 19.58
CA GLY A 128 21.20 0.38 20.55
C GLY A 128 20.14 -0.74 20.65
N LYS A 129 19.60 -0.96 21.86
CA LYS A 129 18.90 -2.20 22.26
C LYS A 129 17.54 -2.40 21.57
N TRP A 130 16.86 -1.31 21.20
CA TRP A 130 15.56 -1.31 20.53
C TRP A 130 15.63 -1.78 19.08
N LYS A 131 16.68 -1.42 18.33
CA LYS A 131 16.96 -1.96 16.98
C LYS A 131 17.13 -3.48 17.00
N ARG A 132 17.76 -4.04 18.06
CA ARG A 132 17.92 -5.49 18.23
C ARG A 132 16.60 -6.19 18.56
N ALA A 133 15.74 -5.56 19.36
CA ALA A 133 14.41 -6.09 19.69
C ALA A 133 13.48 -6.12 18.46
N LEU A 134 13.44 -5.03 17.67
CA LEU A 134 12.68 -4.98 16.41
C LEU A 134 13.21 -6.00 15.40
N SER A 135 14.54 -6.09 15.22
CA SER A 135 15.14 -7.09 14.33
C SER A 135 14.90 -8.55 14.77
N ALA A 136 14.73 -8.80 16.08
CA ALA A 136 14.36 -10.11 16.60
C ALA A 136 12.86 -10.41 16.41
N ALA A 137 12.00 -9.40 16.48
CA ALA A 137 10.56 -9.51 16.19
C ALA A 137 10.30 -9.76 14.70
N HIS A 138 10.99 -9.04 13.80
CA HIS A 138 10.93 -9.30 12.36
C HIS A 138 11.41 -10.71 11.99
N ARG A 139 12.48 -11.21 12.64
CA ARG A 139 12.94 -12.60 12.45
C ARG A 139 11.94 -13.68 12.86
N ARG A 140 10.90 -13.33 13.65
CA ARG A 140 9.81 -14.23 14.05
C ARG A 140 8.63 -14.21 13.08
N GLN A 141 8.53 -13.24 12.17
CA GLN A 141 7.55 -13.22 11.08
C GLN A 141 8.08 -13.99 9.87
N ARG A 142 8.26 -15.31 10.01
CA ARG A 142 8.67 -16.16 8.87
C ARG A 142 7.50 -16.33 7.90
N ASN A 143 7.76 -16.18 6.61
CA ASN A 143 6.80 -16.46 5.55
C ASN A 143 6.53 -17.98 5.38
N THR A 144 5.68 -18.52 6.24
CA THR A 144 5.22 -19.91 6.16
C THR A 144 4.13 -20.06 5.10
N LYS A 145 3.99 -21.25 4.50
CA LYS A 145 2.90 -21.56 3.53
C LYS A 145 1.51 -21.24 4.09
N ALA A 146 1.23 -21.71 5.30
CA ALA A 146 -0.04 -21.45 5.98
C ALA A 146 -0.25 -19.94 6.26
N GLY A 147 0.81 -19.20 6.61
CA GLY A 147 0.77 -17.76 6.81
C GLY A 147 0.50 -16.99 5.52
N ALA A 148 1.18 -17.33 4.43
CA ALA A 148 0.98 -16.72 3.12
C ALA A 148 -0.46 -16.90 2.63
N ALA A 149 -1.00 -18.13 2.71
CA ALA A 149 -2.38 -18.40 2.34
C ALA A 149 -3.39 -17.59 3.18
N LYS A 150 -3.16 -17.48 4.49
CA LYS A 150 -4.01 -16.69 5.39
C LYS A 150 -3.93 -15.18 5.11
N ASN A 151 -2.73 -14.66 4.85
CA ASN A 151 -2.52 -13.24 4.55
C ASN A 151 -3.17 -12.84 3.23
N ILE A 152 -3.05 -13.69 2.19
CA ILE A 152 -3.66 -13.45 0.88
C ILE A 152 -5.19 -13.54 0.97
N ALA A 153 -5.73 -14.54 1.67
CA ALA A 153 -7.18 -14.63 1.90
C ALA A 153 -7.70 -13.36 2.59
N ALA A 154 -7.09 -12.95 3.71
CA ALA A 154 -7.49 -11.76 4.44
C ALA A 154 -7.34 -10.45 3.63
N HIS A 155 -6.38 -10.36 2.70
CA HIS A 155 -6.20 -9.19 1.84
C HIS A 155 -7.22 -9.12 0.69
N TYR A 156 -7.67 -10.24 0.13
CA TYR A 156 -8.61 -10.24 -1.01
C TYR A 156 -10.07 -10.62 -0.66
N ASP A 157 -10.34 -10.95 0.61
CA ASP A 157 -11.69 -11.19 1.18
C ASP A 157 -12.64 -9.97 1.05
N LEU A 158 -12.12 -8.78 0.71
CA LEU A 158 -12.93 -7.59 0.42
C LEU A 158 -13.84 -7.77 -0.80
N GLY A 159 -13.49 -8.69 -1.71
CA GLY A 159 -14.30 -9.03 -2.89
C GLY A 159 -13.94 -8.25 -4.15
N ASN A 160 -14.28 -8.81 -5.31
CA ASN A 160 -13.95 -8.24 -6.62
C ASN A 160 -14.68 -6.92 -6.91
N ASP A 161 -15.85 -6.71 -6.30
CA ASP A 161 -16.63 -5.47 -6.39
C ASP A 161 -15.91 -4.28 -5.76
N PHE A 162 -15.26 -4.49 -4.62
CA PHE A 162 -14.42 -3.46 -3.99
C PHE A 162 -13.28 -3.02 -4.90
N TYR A 163 -12.53 -3.98 -5.47
CA TYR A 163 -11.39 -3.68 -6.33
C TYR A 163 -11.80 -3.10 -7.68
N ALA A 164 -12.89 -3.60 -8.28
CA ALA A 164 -13.39 -3.12 -9.55
C ALA A 164 -13.82 -1.64 -9.51
N ALA A 165 -14.15 -1.11 -8.33
CA ALA A 165 -14.54 0.28 -8.16
C ALA A 165 -13.42 1.29 -8.48
N TRP A 166 -12.14 0.87 -8.45
CA TRP A 166 -11.00 1.79 -8.64
C TRP A 166 -9.84 1.22 -9.47
N LEU A 167 -9.74 -0.10 -9.68
CA LEU A 167 -8.71 -0.68 -10.55
C LEU A 167 -9.00 -0.56 -12.06
N GLY A 168 -10.24 -0.21 -12.41
CA GLY A 168 -10.68 -0.17 -13.81
C GLY A 168 -10.82 -1.56 -14.43
N GLU A 169 -10.82 -1.60 -15.76
CA GLU A 169 -11.18 -2.79 -16.55
C GLU A 169 -10.13 -3.89 -16.46
N THR A 170 -8.86 -3.50 -16.34
CA THR A 170 -7.73 -4.43 -16.31
C THR A 170 -7.66 -5.22 -15.00
N MET A 171 -8.35 -4.78 -13.94
CA MET A 171 -8.27 -5.39 -12.60
C MET A 171 -6.82 -5.62 -12.14
N THR A 172 -5.90 -4.73 -12.52
CA THR A 172 -4.48 -4.90 -12.22
C THR A 172 -4.10 -4.08 -11.00
N TYR A 173 -3.83 -4.74 -9.86
CA TYR A 173 -3.36 -4.09 -8.64
C TYR A 173 -1.83 -4.15 -8.51
N SER A 174 -1.17 -3.42 -9.40
CA SER A 174 0.28 -3.15 -9.39
C SER A 174 0.53 -1.84 -10.14
N SER A 175 1.76 -1.34 -10.12
CA SER A 175 2.16 -0.14 -10.87
C SER A 175 1.70 -0.22 -12.34
N ALA A 176 1.48 0.95 -12.96
CA ALA A 176 1.23 1.06 -14.40
C ALA A 176 2.47 1.69 -15.07
N LEU A 177 2.60 1.50 -16.38
CA LEU A 177 3.67 2.12 -17.16
C LEU A 177 3.09 3.30 -17.94
N PHE A 178 3.56 4.50 -17.65
CA PHE A 178 3.15 5.72 -18.35
C PHE A 178 4.32 6.29 -19.15
N ASP A 179 4.00 6.92 -20.28
CA ASP A 179 4.96 7.63 -21.11
C ASP A 179 4.67 9.13 -21.06
N GLU A 180 5.56 9.87 -20.41
CA GLU A 180 5.42 11.30 -20.20
C GLU A 180 5.51 12.12 -21.49
N SER A 181 6.03 11.53 -22.58
CA SER A 181 6.06 12.20 -23.89
C SER A 181 4.70 12.17 -24.61
N ARG A 182 3.78 11.31 -24.17
CA ARG A 182 2.42 11.21 -24.72
C ARG A 182 1.44 12.11 -23.96
N ALA A 183 0.29 12.36 -24.58
CA ALA A 183 -0.83 13.00 -23.90
C ALA A 183 -1.26 12.18 -22.67
N PRO A 184 -1.84 12.81 -21.62
CA PRO A 184 -2.27 12.12 -20.41
C PRO A 184 -3.07 10.85 -20.70
N GLN A 185 -2.61 9.74 -20.14
CA GLN A 185 -3.14 8.41 -20.43
C GLN A 185 -4.12 7.97 -19.34
N THR A 186 -5.06 7.10 -19.70
CA THR A 186 -5.92 6.44 -18.71
C THR A 186 -5.12 5.37 -17.95
N LEU A 187 -5.55 5.05 -16.71
CA LEU A 187 -4.96 3.95 -15.96
C LEU A 187 -4.98 2.63 -16.74
N ASN A 188 -6.10 2.31 -17.41
CA ASN A 188 -6.22 1.11 -18.24
C ASN A 188 -5.19 1.09 -19.38
N ALA A 189 -4.90 2.25 -19.99
CA ALA A 189 -3.87 2.35 -21.03
C ALA A 189 -2.48 2.08 -20.44
N GLY A 190 -2.12 2.71 -19.32
CA GLY A 190 -0.82 2.47 -18.70
C GLY A 190 -0.65 1.03 -18.18
N GLN A 191 -1.74 0.38 -17.76
CA GLN A 191 -1.69 -1.04 -17.38
C GLN A 191 -1.46 -1.94 -18.60
N ARG A 192 -2.08 -1.65 -19.74
CA ARG A 192 -1.82 -2.38 -21.00
C ARG A 192 -0.39 -2.16 -21.49
N ASP A 193 0.09 -0.92 -21.50
CA ASP A 193 1.46 -0.59 -21.88
C ASP A 193 2.48 -1.34 -20.99
N LYS A 194 2.19 -1.50 -19.70
CA LYS A 194 3.02 -2.33 -18.82
C LYS A 194 2.99 -3.81 -19.21
N MET A 195 1.81 -4.37 -19.48
CA MET A 195 1.71 -5.78 -19.91
C MET A 195 2.54 -6.00 -21.19
N ASP A 196 2.40 -5.10 -22.15
CA ASP A 196 3.14 -5.17 -23.41
C ASP A 196 4.65 -5.08 -23.19
N ALA A 197 5.12 -4.13 -22.37
CA ALA A 197 6.54 -4.00 -22.05
C ALA A 197 7.11 -5.24 -21.32
N ILE A 198 6.33 -5.88 -20.44
CA ILE A 198 6.73 -7.14 -19.79
C ILE A 198 6.86 -8.24 -20.86
N LEU A 199 5.84 -8.42 -21.69
CA LEU A 199 5.81 -9.49 -22.69
C LEU A 199 6.87 -9.30 -23.79
N ASP A 200 7.11 -8.07 -24.22
CA ASP A 200 8.19 -7.73 -25.17
C ASP A 200 9.57 -8.09 -24.59
N ARG A 201 9.76 -7.88 -23.29
CA ARG A 201 11.01 -8.22 -22.59
C ARG A 201 11.19 -9.72 -22.41
N LEU A 202 10.11 -10.48 -22.24
CA LEU A 202 10.16 -11.93 -22.16
C LEU A 202 10.48 -12.56 -23.53
N ASP A 203 10.22 -11.83 -24.63
CA ASP A 203 10.49 -12.24 -26.03
C ASP A 203 9.94 -13.63 -26.38
N LEU A 204 8.77 -13.97 -25.82
CA LEU A 204 8.10 -15.26 -26.00
C LEU A 204 7.74 -15.51 -27.46
N LYS A 205 7.94 -16.74 -27.91
CA LYS A 205 7.52 -17.24 -29.21
C LYS A 205 6.21 -18.01 -29.09
N GLN A 206 5.55 -18.23 -30.22
CA GLN A 206 4.32 -19.02 -30.26
C GLN A 206 4.59 -20.45 -29.77
N GLY A 207 3.82 -20.89 -28.77
CA GLY A 207 3.96 -22.21 -28.13
C GLY A 207 4.94 -22.25 -26.96
N ASP A 208 5.68 -21.18 -26.68
CA ASP A 208 6.55 -21.11 -25.51
C ASP A 208 5.72 -21.18 -24.22
N ARG A 209 6.29 -21.83 -23.21
CA ARG A 209 5.66 -22.01 -21.90
C ARG A 209 6.05 -20.89 -20.95
N LEU A 210 5.05 -20.15 -20.47
CA LEU A 210 5.20 -19.10 -19.46
C LEU A 210 4.65 -19.56 -18.11
N LEU A 211 5.43 -19.38 -17.04
CA LEU A 211 4.92 -19.41 -15.67
C LEU A 211 4.68 -17.98 -15.16
N GLU A 212 3.44 -17.64 -14.82
CA GLU A 212 3.13 -16.40 -14.10
C GLU A 212 2.91 -16.69 -12.61
N ILE A 213 3.82 -16.23 -11.76
CA ILE A 213 3.75 -16.36 -10.30
C ILE A 213 2.97 -15.17 -9.72
N GLY A 214 1.85 -15.45 -9.06
CA GLY A 214 1.01 -14.42 -8.47
C GLY A 214 0.17 -13.71 -9.53
N CYS A 215 -0.57 -14.48 -10.34
CA CYS A 215 -1.22 -13.97 -11.55
C CYS A 215 -2.35 -12.95 -11.32
N GLY A 216 -2.72 -12.69 -10.06
CA GLY A 216 -3.84 -11.83 -9.72
C GLY A 216 -5.11 -12.23 -10.47
N TRP A 217 -5.76 -11.24 -11.08
CA TRP A 217 -6.94 -11.41 -11.92
C TRP A 217 -6.63 -11.94 -13.33
N GLY A 218 -5.37 -12.23 -13.65
CA GLY A 218 -4.96 -12.96 -14.86
C GLY A 218 -4.70 -12.09 -16.10
N THR A 219 -4.51 -10.79 -15.93
CA THR A 219 -4.38 -9.84 -17.04
C THR A 219 -3.13 -10.10 -17.87
N LEU A 220 -1.99 -10.34 -17.23
CA LEU A 220 -0.76 -10.70 -17.93
C LEU A 220 -0.86 -12.08 -18.59
N ALA A 221 -1.37 -13.09 -17.88
CA ALA A 221 -1.60 -14.42 -18.44
C ALA A 221 -2.43 -14.40 -19.73
N ARG A 222 -3.51 -13.61 -19.77
CA ARG A 222 -4.33 -13.48 -20.99
C ARG A 222 -3.57 -12.78 -22.10
N ALA A 223 -2.90 -11.67 -21.81
CA ALA A 223 -2.12 -10.96 -22.80
C ALA A 223 -0.99 -11.84 -23.39
N ALA A 224 -0.36 -12.68 -22.57
CA ALA A 224 0.61 -13.68 -23.04
C ALA A 224 -0.04 -14.77 -23.91
N ALA A 225 -1.19 -15.30 -23.49
CA ALA A 225 -1.93 -16.31 -24.25
C ALA A 225 -2.43 -15.76 -25.60
N ASP A 226 -2.85 -14.50 -25.65
CA ASP A 226 -3.26 -13.81 -26.89
C ASP A 226 -2.08 -13.64 -27.86
N ARG A 227 -0.83 -13.58 -27.35
CA ARG A 227 0.40 -13.62 -28.14
C ARG A 227 0.87 -15.05 -28.50
N GLY A 228 0.10 -16.06 -28.10
CA GLY A 228 0.32 -17.46 -28.47
C GLY A 228 1.16 -18.28 -27.49
N ALA A 229 1.45 -17.77 -26.28
CA ALA A 229 2.14 -18.54 -25.25
C ALA A 229 1.20 -19.53 -24.55
N GLU A 230 1.76 -20.65 -24.06
CA GLU A 230 1.09 -21.58 -23.16
C GLU A 230 1.36 -21.16 -21.72
N VAL A 231 0.35 -20.71 -20.98
CA VAL A 231 0.57 -20.02 -19.69
C VAL A 231 0.07 -20.86 -18.53
N ASP A 232 0.95 -21.21 -17.60
CA ASP A 232 0.57 -21.65 -16.25
C ASP A 232 0.58 -20.44 -15.32
N ALA A 233 -0.61 -19.97 -14.93
CA ALA A 233 -0.82 -18.78 -14.12
C ALA A 233 -1.27 -19.17 -12.71
N ILE A 234 -0.42 -18.93 -11.71
CA ILE A 234 -0.65 -19.42 -10.34
C ILE A 234 -1.03 -18.29 -9.37
N SER A 235 -2.01 -18.53 -8.51
CA SER A 235 -2.35 -17.64 -7.39
C SER A 235 -2.82 -18.44 -6.17
N LEU A 236 -2.77 -17.81 -5.00
CA LEU A 236 -3.33 -18.34 -3.75
C LEU A 236 -4.71 -17.75 -3.40
N SER A 237 -5.28 -16.82 -4.19
CA SER A 237 -6.65 -16.32 -3.97
C SER A 237 -7.67 -17.05 -4.83
N ASP A 238 -8.72 -17.58 -4.21
CA ASP A 238 -9.82 -18.24 -4.95
C ASP A 238 -10.69 -17.21 -5.68
N GLU A 239 -10.86 -16.02 -5.11
CA GLU A 239 -11.65 -14.91 -5.68
C GLU A 239 -11.03 -14.40 -6.98
N GLN A 240 -9.70 -14.23 -6.99
CA GLN A 240 -8.92 -13.82 -8.15
C GLN A 240 -8.98 -14.88 -9.25
N LEU A 241 -8.73 -16.15 -8.91
CA LEU A 241 -8.76 -17.25 -9.89
C LEU A 241 -10.18 -17.49 -10.43
N ALA A 242 -11.21 -17.36 -9.59
CA ALA A 242 -12.60 -17.46 -10.02
C ALA A 242 -12.97 -16.33 -10.96
N TRP A 243 -12.53 -15.09 -10.69
CA TRP A 243 -12.67 -13.99 -11.66
C TRP A 243 -11.91 -14.30 -12.93
N ALA A 244 -10.68 -14.79 -12.81
CA ALA A 244 -9.81 -14.97 -13.94
C ALA A 244 -10.36 -15.98 -14.95
N ARG A 245 -10.85 -17.12 -14.43
CA ARG A 245 -11.49 -18.17 -15.23
C ARG A 245 -12.79 -17.70 -15.88
N ARG A 246 -13.58 -16.83 -15.23
CA ARG A 246 -14.84 -16.30 -15.81
C ARG A 246 -14.61 -15.42 -17.04
N GLN A 247 -13.48 -14.72 -17.11
CA GLN A 247 -13.13 -13.91 -18.28
C GLN A 247 -12.61 -14.75 -19.46
N GLY A 248 -12.44 -16.06 -19.27
CA GLY A 248 -11.71 -16.91 -20.22
C GLY A 248 -10.20 -16.64 -20.18
N GLY A 249 -9.45 -17.31 -21.05
CA GLY A 249 -8.01 -17.11 -21.13
C GLY A 249 -7.27 -17.87 -22.24
N GLY A 250 -7.97 -18.48 -23.21
CA GLY A 250 -7.32 -19.22 -24.29
C GLY A 250 -6.37 -20.29 -23.76
N ASN A 251 -5.08 -20.13 -24.06
CA ASN A 251 -3.98 -21.02 -23.64
C ASN A 251 -3.53 -20.80 -22.18
N ALA A 252 -4.17 -19.91 -21.43
CA ALA A 252 -3.88 -19.69 -20.02
C ALA A 252 -4.63 -20.65 -19.08
N ARG A 253 -3.87 -21.33 -18.22
CA ARG A 253 -4.35 -22.19 -17.13
C ARG A 253 -4.20 -21.47 -15.80
N PHE A 254 -5.33 -21.13 -15.18
CA PHE A 254 -5.35 -20.50 -13.86
C PHE A 254 -5.39 -21.55 -12.74
N LEU A 255 -4.32 -21.67 -11.97
CA LEU A 255 -4.10 -22.74 -10.98
C LEU A 255 -4.05 -22.17 -9.55
N LYS A 256 -4.73 -22.86 -8.62
CA LYS A 256 -4.61 -22.58 -7.18
C LYS A 256 -3.38 -23.29 -6.66
N GLN A 257 -2.26 -22.59 -6.60
CA GLN A 257 -0.96 -23.21 -6.36
C GLN A 257 0.00 -22.24 -5.69
N ASP A 258 0.76 -22.75 -4.71
CA ASP A 258 1.90 -22.04 -4.14
C ASP A 258 3.11 -22.22 -5.06
N TYR A 259 3.84 -21.14 -5.33
CA TYR A 259 5.01 -21.18 -6.23
C TYR A 259 6.09 -22.15 -5.76
N ARG A 260 6.15 -22.44 -4.45
CA ARG A 260 7.10 -23.40 -3.86
C ARG A 260 6.78 -24.85 -4.18
N ASP A 261 5.60 -25.11 -4.73
CA ASP A 261 5.13 -26.41 -5.18
C ASP A 261 5.05 -26.49 -6.71
N THR A 262 5.68 -25.54 -7.42
CA THR A 262 5.78 -25.56 -8.88
C THR A 262 7.02 -26.30 -9.32
N ASP A 263 6.79 -27.39 -10.05
CA ASP A 263 7.84 -28.21 -10.66
C ASP A 263 7.89 -28.02 -12.18
N GLY A 264 9.07 -28.26 -12.77
CA GLY A 264 9.29 -28.27 -14.22
C GLY A 264 10.13 -27.10 -14.74
N GLN A 265 10.28 -27.06 -16.07
CA GLN A 265 10.96 -25.99 -16.80
C GLN A 265 9.96 -25.22 -17.66
N TYR A 266 10.21 -23.93 -17.80
CA TYR A 266 9.44 -22.96 -18.59
C TYR A 266 10.43 -22.16 -19.43
N ASP A 267 9.98 -21.71 -20.59
CA ASP A 267 10.79 -20.86 -21.47
C ASP A 267 10.94 -19.46 -20.87
N ALA A 268 9.94 -18.99 -20.11
CA ALA A 268 10.05 -17.80 -19.28
C ALA A 268 9.23 -17.88 -17.97
N ILE A 269 9.60 -17.03 -17.01
CA ILE A 269 8.89 -16.86 -15.74
C ILE A 269 8.64 -15.36 -15.52
N ALA A 270 7.40 -14.99 -15.21
CA ALA A 270 7.02 -13.65 -14.80
C ALA A 270 6.52 -13.65 -13.35
N SER A 271 6.91 -12.62 -12.59
CA SER A 271 6.47 -12.40 -11.22
C SER A 271 6.42 -10.89 -10.99
N VAL A 272 5.21 -10.33 -10.89
CA VAL A 272 4.98 -8.88 -10.82
C VAL A 272 4.60 -8.51 -9.39
N GLU A 273 5.46 -7.74 -8.70
CA GLU A 273 5.22 -7.20 -7.34
C GLU A 273 4.80 -8.26 -6.29
N MET A 274 5.36 -9.48 -6.43
CA MET A 274 5.18 -10.58 -5.48
C MET A 274 6.34 -10.71 -4.49
N VAL A 275 7.49 -10.06 -4.74
CA VAL A 275 8.70 -10.21 -3.91
C VAL A 275 8.51 -9.60 -2.52
N GLU A 276 7.69 -8.55 -2.43
CA GLU A 276 7.30 -7.84 -1.22
C GLU A 276 6.52 -8.73 -0.27
N ALA A 277 5.81 -9.73 -0.81
CA ALA A 277 5.05 -10.72 -0.04
C ALA A 277 5.93 -11.89 0.47
N LEU A 278 7.22 -11.92 0.13
CA LEU A 278 8.10 -13.04 0.48
C LEU A 278 8.64 -13.02 1.92
N GLY A 279 8.61 -11.87 2.60
CA GLY A 279 8.93 -11.72 4.03
C GLY A 279 10.39 -11.91 4.40
#